data_AF-A0A6J6KAM7-F1
#
_entry.id   AF-A0A6J6KAM7-F1
#
_cell.length_a   1.000
_cell.length_b   1.000
_cell.length_c   1.000
_cell.angle_alpha   90.00
_cell.angle_beta   90.00
_cell.angle_gamma   90.00
#
_symmetry.space_group_name_H-M   'P 1'
#
loop_
_entity.id
_entity.type
_entity.pdbx_description
1 polymer ?
#
loop_
_entity_poly.entity_id
_entity_poly.type
_entity_poly.pdbx_seq_one_letter_code
_entity_poly.pdbx_strand_id
1 'polypeptide(L)'
;MTLLHTTTIGEGMPQVALVHGFTQTSNSMRPLATELSSRYTVKLVDAPNHGGSSDISLDCSAGADVLCATVGDAVYIGYSMGARLCLHAALQHPEQVQSLVLISGTAGIENHEQRIDRRSSDDQLANHIEQVGTEAFITEWLSRPMFSNLRSSPADILDRNRNTAASLANSLRLAGTGAQQSLWGSLDSLEMPVLLIAGEQDEVFCSNAERMKELIGDNATFAIVENSGHSVHLEQLTDCAGQILNWLDQQANR
;
A
#
# COMPACT_ATOMS: atom_id res chain seq x y z
N MET A 1 -4.82 -22.74 6.34
CA MET A 1 -4.36 -21.33 6.36
C MET A 1 -5.48 -20.49 5.77
N THR A 2 -5.84 -19.39 6.41
CA THR A 2 -6.79 -18.42 5.84
C THR A 2 -6.01 -17.55 4.85
N LEU A 3 -6.53 -17.39 3.63
CA LEU A 3 -5.93 -16.55 2.59
C LEU A 3 -6.70 -15.23 2.49
N LEU A 4 -6.05 -14.17 1.98
CA LEU A 4 -6.72 -12.90 1.72
C LEU A 4 -7.67 -13.02 0.53
N HIS A 5 -8.73 -12.20 0.53
CA HIS A 5 -9.59 -12.06 -0.62
C HIS A 5 -8.84 -11.41 -1.79
N THR A 6 -8.96 -12.00 -2.98
CA THR A 6 -8.37 -11.47 -4.21
C THR A 6 -9.36 -11.49 -5.36
N THR A 7 -9.25 -10.49 -6.23
CA THR A 7 -9.83 -10.54 -7.58
C THR A 7 -8.69 -10.55 -8.59
N THR A 8 -8.77 -11.38 -9.63
CA THR A 8 -7.74 -11.47 -10.68
C THR A 8 -8.26 -10.89 -11.99
N ILE A 9 -7.42 -10.14 -12.71
CA ILE A 9 -7.66 -9.69 -14.08
C ILE A 9 -6.41 -9.88 -14.95
N GLY A 10 -6.60 -10.10 -16.25
CA GLY A 10 -5.50 -10.37 -17.19
C GLY A 10 -4.96 -11.80 -17.11
N GLU A 11 -4.30 -12.24 -18.19
CA GLU A 11 -3.80 -13.61 -18.39
C GLU A 11 -2.30 -13.62 -18.75
N GLY A 12 -1.62 -12.49 -18.59
CA GLY A 12 -0.20 -12.33 -18.89
C GLY A 12 0.73 -12.80 -17.77
N MET A 13 2.04 -12.66 -17.96
CA MET A 13 3.06 -13.03 -16.97
C MET A 13 4.19 -11.99 -16.95
N PRO A 14 4.85 -11.75 -15.80
CA PRO A 14 4.65 -12.37 -14.48
C PRO A 14 3.34 -11.99 -13.78
N GLN A 15 3.07 -12.60 -12.62
CA GLN A 15 1.98 -12.19 -11.73
C GLN A 15 2.32 -10.84 -11.07
N VAL A 16 1.30 -10.02 -10.85
CA VAL A 16 1.40 -8.74 -10.13
C VAL A 16 0.37 -8.71 -9.01
N ALA A 17 0.78 -8.45 -7.78
CA ALA A 17 -0.13 -8.17 -6.67
C ALA A 17 -0.26 -6.66 -6.44
N LEU A 18 -1.50 -6.16 -6.40
CA LEU A 18 -1.81 -4.78 -6.03
C LEU A 18 -2.48 -4.73 -4.65
N VAL A 19 -1.88 -4.00 -3.72
CA VAL A 19 -2.36 -3.85 -2.35
C VAL A 19 -2.70 -2.39 -2.05
N HIS A 20 -3.96 -2.14 -1.66
CA HIS A 20 -4.53 -0.81 -1.46
C HIS A 20 -4.13 -0.14 -0.12
N GLY A 21 -4.49 1.13 0.03
CA GLY A 21 -4.28 1.94 1.23
C GLY A 21 -5.39 1.81 2.28
N PHE A 22 -5.22 2.45 3.44
CA PHE A 22 -6.22 2.44 4.50
C PHE A 22 -7.55 3.04 4.01
N THR A 23 -8.68 2.50 4.49
CA THR A 23 -10.07 2.83 4.08
C THR A 23 -10.49 2.37 2.69
N GLN A 24 -9.56 1.89 1.86
CA GLN A 24 -9.87 1.41 0.52
C GLN A 24 -10.27 -0.07 0.52
N THR A 25 -10.65 -0.56 -0.65
CA THR A 25 -10.66 -1.99 -0.98
C THR A 25 -9.77 -2.23 -2.20
N SER A 26 -9.53 -3.48 -2.56
CA SER A 26 -8.88 -3.91 -3.79
C SER A 26 -9.45 -3.23 -5.04
N ASN A 27 -10.74 -2.87 -5.05
CA ASN A 27 -11.35 -2.18 -6.17
C ASN A 27 -10.76 -0.77 -6.40
N SER A 28 -10.21 -0.13 -5.36
CA SER A 28 -9.47 1.14 -5.53
C SER A 28 -8.20 0.99 -6.37
N MET A 29 -7.65 -0.23 -6.48
CA MET A 29 -6.50 -0.52 -7.35
C MET A 29 -6.91 -0.88 -8.78
N ARG A 30 -8.22 -1.00 -9.07
CA ARG A 30 -8.72 -1.44 -10.38
C ARG A 30 -8.25 -0.58 -11.55
N PRO A 31 -8.24 0.77 -11.47
CA PRO A 31 -7.75 1.58 -12.58
C PRO A 31 -6.30 1.24 -12.95
N LEU A 32 -5.40 1.14 -11.96
CA LEU A 32 -4.01 0.72 -12.18
C LEU A 32 -3.93 -0.72 -12.69
N ALA A 33 -4.74 -1.63 -12.13
CA ALA A 33 -4.79 -3.01 -12.58
C ALA A 33 -5.15 -3.11 -14.06
N THR A 34 -6.10 -2.30 -14.53
CA THR A 34 -6.53 -2.29 -15.94
C THR A 34 -5.38 -1.91 -16.87
N GLU A 35 -4.60 -0.87 -16.53
CA GLU A 35 -3.41 -0.47 -17.31
C GLU A 35 -2.37 -1.60 -17.42
N LEU A 36 -2.19 -2.38 -16.35
CA LEU A 36 -1.23 -3.48 -16.30
C LEU A 36 -1.76 -4.79 -16.94
N SER A 37 -3.07 -5.00 -16.94
CA SER A 37 -3.71 -6.29 -17.28
C SER A 37 -3.52 -6.76 -18.72
N SER A 38 -3.10 -5.87 -19.63
CA SER A 38 -2.77 -6.23 -21.01
C SER A 38 -1.50 -7.09 -21.13
N ARG A 39 -0.62 -7.04 -20.11
CA ARG A 39 0.70 -7.70 -20.12
C ARG A 39 0.90 -8.66 -18.95
N TYR A 40 0.19 -8.46 -17.85
CA TYR A 40 0.38 -9.20 -16.60
C TYR A 40 -0.93 -9.83 -16.12
N THR A 41 -0.84 -10.91 -15.35
CA THR A 41 -1.94 -11.38 -14.50
C THR A 41 -1.91 -10.61 -13.19
N VAL A 42 -2.91 -9.76 -12.98
CA VAL A 42 -2.97 -8.82 -11.86
C VAL A 42 -3.96 -9.31 -10.81
N LYS A 43 -3.44 -9.61 -9.61
CA LYS A 43 -4.22 -9.93 -8.41
C LYS A 43 -4.43 -8.65 -7.59
N LEU A 44 -5.66 -8.18 -7.51
CA LEU A 44 -6.05 -7.11 -6.60
C LEU A 44 -6.38 -7.73 -5.24
N VAL A 45 -5.69 -7.31 -4.19
CA VAL A 45 -5.76 -7.92 -2.86
C VAL A 45 -6.48 -7.00 -1.88
N ASP A 46 -7.48 -7.52 -1.17
CA ASP A 46 -8.03 -6.85 0.01
C ASP A 46 -7.11 -7.12 1.20
N ALA A 47 -6.49 -6.08 1.74
CA ALA A 47 -5.59 -6.20 2.90
C ALA A 47 -6.34 -6.65 4.16
N PRO A 48 -5.65 -7.20 5.18
CA PRO A 48 -6.27 -7.53 6.47
C PRO A 48 -7.16 -6.41 7.00
N ASN A 49 -8.33 -6.77 7.54
CA ASN A 49 -9.37 -5.87 8.04
C ASN A 49 -10.07 -4.98 6.99
N HIS A 50 -9.91 -5.25 5.70
CA HIS A 50 -10.55 -4.47 4.62
C HIS A 50 -11.31 -5.36 3.65
N GLY A 51 -12.34 -4.80 3.02
CA GLY A 51 -13.11 -5.44 1.95
C GLY A 51 -13.56 -6.86 2.30
N GLY A 52 -13.29 -7.80 1.39
CA GLY A 52 -13.53 -9.23 1.56
C GLY A 52 -12.58 -9.95 2.54
N SER A 53 -11.55 -9.27 3.06
CA SER A 53 -10.64 -9.75 4.10
C SER A 53 -10.92 -9.09 5.47
N SER A 54 -12.14 -8.56 5.67
CA SER A 54 -12.50 -7.77 6.85
C SER A 54 -12.56 -8.57 8.16
N ASP A 55 -12.68 -9.90 8.08
CA ASP A 55 -12.64 -10.85 9.20
C ASP A 55 -11.23 -11.35 9.53
N ILE A 56 -10.22 -10.97 8.74
CA ILE A 56 -8.81 -11.31 8.94
C ILE A 56 -8.12 -10.13 9.64
N SER A 57 -7.90 -10.25 10.95
CA SER A 57 -7.22 -9.22 11.75
C SER A 57 -5.77 -9.61 12.05
N LEU A 58 -4.83 -8.95 11.35
CA LEU A 58 -3.40 -9.20 11.47
C LEU A 58 -2.63 -7.89 11.59
N ASP A 59 -1.47 -7.92 12.24
CA ASP A 59 -0.48 -6.84 12.15
C ASP A 59 0.26 -6.90 10.80
N CYS A 60 1.19 -5.96 10.57
CA CYS A 60 1.93 -5.91 9.30
C CYS A 60 2.82 -7.14 9.06
N SER A 61 3.35 -7.78 10.10
CA SER A 61 4.22 -8.95 9.97
C SER A 61 3.41 -10.18 9.59
N ALA A 62 2.42 -10.54 10.41
CA ALA A 62 1.58 -11.69 10.14
C ALA A 62 0.75 -11.48 8.86
N GLY A 63 0.37 -10.23 8.56
CA GLY A 63 -0.28 -9.87 7.30
C GLY A 63 0.61 -10.10 6.08
N ALA A 64 1.92 -9.88 6.19
CA ALA A 64 2.87 -10.13 5.11
C ALA A 64 3.03 -11.63 4.83
N ASP A 65 3.11 -12.46 5.88
CA ASP A 65 3.09 -13.93 5.74
C ASP A 65 1.86 -14.41 4.95
N VAL A 66 0.68 -13.90 5.31
CA VAL A 66 -0.57 -14.28 4.66
C VAL A 66 -0.67 -13.71 3.25
N LEU A 67 -0.15 -12.50 3.00
CA LEU A 67 -0.08 -11.91 1.66
C LEU A 67 0.77 -12.78 0.73
N CYS A 68 1.97 -13.17 1.15
CA CYS A 68 2.85 -14.07 0.38
C CYS A 68 2.18 -15.44 0.15
N ALA A 69 1.58 -16.04 1.18
CA ALA A 69 0.83 -17.29 1.02
C ALA A 69 -0.37 -17.19 0.06
N THR A 70 -0.96 -15.99 -0.10
CA THR A 70 -2.09 -15.73 -0.99
C THR A 70 -1.64 -15.50 -2.45
N VAL A 71 -0.55 -14.76 -2.62
CA VAL A 71 -0.10 -14.30 -3.93
C VAL A 71 0.91 -15.27 -4.55
N GLY A 72 1.89 -15.74 -3.78
CA GLY A 72 3.06 -16.50 -4.24
C GLY A 72 4.08 -15.60 -4.96
N ASP A 73 4.85 -16.21 -5.86
CA ASP A 73 5.91 -15.53 -6.62
C ASP A 73 5.32 -14.47 -7.57
N ALA A 74 5.57 -13.19 -7.30
CA ALA A 74 5.00 -12.08 -8.07
C ALA A 74 5.82 -10.79 -7.97
N VAL A 75 5.44 -9.79 -8.77
CA VAL A 75 5.74 -8.38 -8.52
C VAL A 75 4.75 -7.86 -7.48
N TYR A 76 5.24 -7.20 -6.43
CA TYR A 76 4.39 -6.67 -5.36
C TYR A 76 4.31 -5.15 -5.45
N ILE A 77 3.10 -4.61 -5.61
CA ILE A 77 2.86 -3.17 -5.72
C ILE A 77 1.90 -2.76 -4.61
N GLY A 78 2.40 -1.95 -3.68
CA GLY A 78 1.62 -1.49 -2.55
C GLY A 78 1.45 0.02 -2.55
N TYR A 79 0.27 0.49 -2.16
CA TYR A 79 -0.02 1.90 -1.93
C TYR A 79 -0.20 2.22 -0.44
N SER A 80 0.55 3.19 0.09
CA SER A 80 0.41 3.71 1.46
C SER A 80 0.45 2.60 2.52
N MET A 81 -0.68 2.24 3.13
CA MET A 81 -0.77 1.05 4.00
C MET A 81 -0.34 -0.24 3.29
N GLY A 82 -0.78 -0.46 2.05
CA GLY A 82 -0.38 -1.59 1.24
C GLY A 82 1.11 -1.56 0.91
N ALA A 83 1.72 -0.38 0.75
CA ALA A 83 3.17 -0.26 0.57
C ALA A 83 3.93 -0.79 1.80
N ARG A 84 3.44 -0.47 3.01
CA ARG A 84 4.02 -1.00 4.26
C ARG A 84 3.90 -2.51 4.31
N LEU A 85 2.73 -3.07 3.96
CA LEU A 85 2.52 -4.52 3.93
C LEU A 85 3.44 -5.22 2.90
N CYS A 86 3.56 -4.68 1.69
CA CYS A 86 4.47 -5.22 0.67
C CYS A 86 5.94 -5.09 1.07
N LEU A 87 6.33 -4.03 1.78
CA LEU A 87 7.69 -3.90 2.31
C LEU A 87 7.99 -4.95 3.38
N HIS A 88 7.04 -5.24 4.28
CA HIS A 88 7.16 -6.36 5.22
C HIS A 88 7.30 -7.70 4.47
N ALA A 89 6.48 -7.93 3.43
CA ALA A 89 6.54 -9.13 2.61
C ALA A 89 7.92 -9.30 1.93
N ALA A 90 8.46 -8.23 1.34
CA ALA A 90 9.76 -8.28 0.66
C ALA A 90 10.93 -8.57 1.60
N LEU A 91 10.88 -8.10 2.86
CA LEU A 91 11.92 -8.39 3.85
C LEU A 91 11.79 -9.78 4.47
N GLN A 92 10.57 -10.31 4.58
CA GLN A 92 10.29 -11.59 5.24
C GLN A 92 10.36 -12.78 4.30
N HIS A 93 9.94 -12.59 3.04
CA HIS A 93 9.87 -13.60 2.00
C HIS A 93 10.52 -13.08 0.70
N PRO A 94 11.81 -12.68 0.74
CA PRO A 94 12.48 -12.07 -0.40
C PRO A 94 12.47 -12.96 -1.65
N GLU A 95 12.41 -14.28 -1.49
CA GLU A 95 12.36 -15.25 -2.58
C GLU A 95 11.02 -15.24 -3.36
N GLN A 96 9.94 -14.75 -2.76
CA GLN A 96 8.61 -14.66 -3.40
C GLN A 96 8.35 -13.29 -4.05
N VAL A 97 9.16 -12.27 -3.73
CA VAL A 97 9.00 -10.92 -4.25
C VAL A 97 10.00 -10.68 -5.38
N GLN A 98 9.56 -10.91 -6.62
CA GLN A 98 10.40 -10.74 -7.82
C GLN A 98 10.86 -9.29 -8.00
N SER A 99 9.99 -8.35 -7.64
CA SER A 99 10.23 -6.91 -7.71
C SER A 99 9.21 -6.20 -6.81
N LEU A 100 9.62 -5.08 -6.22
CA LEU A 100 8.80 -4.34 -5.26
C LEU A 100 8.52 -2.92 -5.78
N VAL A 101 7.25 -2.50 -5.76
CA VAL A 101 6.85 -1.12 -6.03
C VAL A 101 6.11 -0.55 -4.83
N LEU A 102 6.62 0.56 -4.28
CA LEU A 102 6.05 1.24 -3.13
C LEU A 102 5.57 2.63 -3.54
N ILE A 103 4.24 2.82 -3.55
CA ILE A 103 3.60 4.08 -3.88
C ILE A 103 3.23 4.79 -2.58
N SER A 104 3.82 5.94 -2.33
CA SER A 104 3.64 6.74 -1.11
C SER A 104 3.81 5.88 0.15
N GLY A 105 4.90 5.11 0.21
CA GLY A 105 5.23 4.18 1.30
C GLY A 105 6.18 4.76 2.36
N THR A 106 6.29 4.06 3.49
CA THR A 106 7.24 4.39 4.57
C THR A 106 7.73 3.12 5.25
N ALA A 107 8.98 3.12 5.73
CA ALA A 107 9.53 2.05 6.55
C ALA A 107 9.20 2.19 8.05
N GLY A 108 8.23 3.04 8.41
CA GLY A 108 7.68 3.16 9.77
C GLY A 108 8.34 4.26 10.60
N ILE A 109 8.06 4.27 11.91
CA ILE A 109 8.57 5.29 12.85
C ILE A 109 9.72 4.71 13.66
N GLU A 110 10.91 5.27 13.47
CA GLU A 110 12.16 4.82 14.08
C GLU A 110 12.25 5.19 15.56
N ASN A 111 11.88 6.42 15.90
CA ASN A 111 11.92 6.91 17.27
C ASN A 111 10.83 6.23 18.12
N HIS A 112 11.25 5.62 19.23
CA HIS A 112 10.38 4.84 20.09
C HIS A 112 9.27 5.67 20.74
N GLU A 113 9.57 6.88 21.23
CA GLU A 113 8.59 7.77 21.85
C GLU A 113 7.55 8.24 20.83
N GLN A 114 7.99 8.70 19.66
CA GLN A 114 7.09 9.08 18.56
C GLN A 114 6.19 7.92 18.13
N ARG A 115 6.69 6.68 18.18
CA ARG A 115 5.89 5.50 17.86
C ARG A 115 4.84 5.21 18.92
N ILE A 116 5.14 5.42 20.21
CA ILE A 116 4.16 5.33 21.30
C ILE A 116 3.07 6.40 21.13
N ASP A 117 3.47 7.65 20.89
CA ASP A 117 2.52 8.76 20.67
C ASP A 117 1.63 8.49 19.46
N ARG A 118 2.23 7.95 18.38
CA ARG A 118 1.49 7.57 17.20
C ARG A 118 0.52 6.43 17.48
N ARG A 119 0.89 5.42 18.28
CA ARG A 119 -0.02 4.35 18.68
C ARG A 119 -1.21 4.89 19.45
N SER A 120 -0.99 5.81 20.38
CA SER A 120 -2.09 6.48 21.10
C SER A 120 -3.01 7.25 20.14
N SER A 121 -2.44 7.93 19.15
CA SER A 121 -3.21 8.65 18.12
C SER A 121 -4.00 7.70 17.21
N ASP A 122 -3.39 6.58 16.80
CA ASP A 122 -4.04 5.53 16.01
C ASP A 122 -5.20 4.89 16.80
N ASP A 123 -5.04 4.66 18.11
CA ASP A 123 -6.09 4.15 19.00
C ASP A 123 -7.25 5.15 19.18
N GLN A 124 -6.95 6.44 19.32
CA GLN A 124 -7.96 7.49 19.37
C GLN A 124 -8.76 7.56 18.07
N LEU A 125 -8.08 7.47 16.93
CA LEU A 125 -8.73 7.44 15.63
C LEU A 125 -9.59 6.18 15.46
N ALA A 126 -9.12 5.02 15.93
CA ALA A 126 -9.89 3.78 15.93
C ALA A 126 -11.18 3.91 16.76
N ASN A 127 -11.09 4.48 17.97
CA ASN A 127 -12.26 4.75 18.81
C ASN A 127 -13.23 5.73 18.12
N HIS A 128 -12.71 6.74 17.43
CA HIS A 128 -13.54 7.69 16.68
C HIS A 128 -14.32 7.01 15.55
N ILE A 129 -13.68 6.14 14.76
CA ILE A 129 -14.34 5.34 13.72
C ILE A 129 -15.52 4.54 14.29
N GLU A 130 -15.31 3.87 15.43
CA GLU A 130 -16.34 3.07 16.09
C GLU A 130 -17.50 3.92 16.62
N GLN A 131 -17.22 5.17 17.00
CA GLN A 131 -18.23 6.11 17.49
C GLN A 131 -19.07 6.73 16.37
N VAL A 132 -18.45 7.15 15.27
CA VAL A 132 -19.15 7.86 14.18
C VAL A 132 -19.66 6.93 13.08
N GLY A 133 -19.15 5.70 13.02
CA GLY A 133 -19.47 4.72 11.99
C GLY A 133 -18.70 4.95 10.68
N THR A 134 -18.69 3.94 9.80
CA THR A 134 -17.89 3.96 8.57
C THR A 134 -18.20 5.16 7.67
N GLU A 135 -19.46 5.43 7.37
CA GLU A 135 -19.85 6.43 6.36
C GLU A 135 -19.40 7.85 6.72
N ALA A 136 -19.67 8.26 7.96
CA ALA A 136 -19.22 9.55 8.49
C ALA A 136 -17.69 9.63 8.48
N PHE A 137 -17.02 8.57 8.97
CA PHE A 137 -15.57 8.52 9.00
C PHE A 137 -14.94 8.61 7.60
N ILE A 138 -15.46 7.90 6.59
CA ILE A 138 -14.92 7.95 5.22
C ILE A 138 -15.02 9.38 4.65
N THR A 139 -16.12 10.07 4.93
CA THR A 139 -16.31 11.47 4.52
C THR A 139 -15.28 12.38 5.18
N GLU A 140 -15.10 12.27 6.50
CA GLU A 140 -14.09 13.02 7.24
C GLU A 140 -12.66 12.69 6.77
N TRP A 141 -12.36 11.41 6.58
CA TRP A 141 -11.06 10.92 6.15
C TRP A 141 -10.67 11.49 4.80
N LEU A 142 -11.58 11.48 3.82
CA LEU A 142 -11.35 12.03 2.48
C LEU A 142 -11.32 13.56 2.45
N SER A 143 -11.79 14.24 3.51
CA SER A 143 -11.72 15.70 3.63
C SER A 143 -10.35 16.20 4.13
N ARG A 144 -9.48 15.30 4.57
CA ARG A 144 -8.15 15.67 5.12
C ARG A 144 -7.28 16.31 4.03
N PRO A 145 -6.41 17.29 4.38
CA PRO A 145 -5.56 17.98 3.41
C PRO A 145 -4.72 17.06 2.52
N MET A 146 -4.28 15.92 3.05
CA MET A 146 -3.54 14.89 2.30
C MET A 146 -4.25 14.37 1.04
N PHE A 147 -5.59 14.45 1.01
CA PHE A 147 -6.42 13.98 -0.11
C PHE A 147 -7.04 15.13 -0.91
N SER A 148 -6.54 16.36 -0.80
CA SER A 148 -7.10 17.54 -1.48
C SER A 148 -7.15 17.41 -3.01
N ASN A 149 -6.27 16.60 -3.59
CA ASN A 149 -6.20 16.34 -5.03
C ASN A 149 -7.02 15.13 -5.46
N LEU A 150 -7.33 14.24 -4.53
CA LEU A 150 -8.12 13.05 -4.82
C LEU A 150 -9.54 13.46 -5.19
N ARG A 151 -10.04 12.89 -6.28
CA ARG A 151 -11.44 13.03 -6.71
C ARG A 151 -12.08 11.66 -6.58
N SER A 152 -12.95 11.49 -5.59
CA SER A 152 -13.70 10.26 -5.39
C SER A 152 -15.10 10.39 -5.98
N SER A 153 -15.48 9.45 -6.84
CA SER A 153 -16.85 9.33 -7.33
C SER A 153 -17.76 8.76 -6.22
N PRO A 154 -19.10 8.89 -6.36
CA PRO A 154 -20.03 8.21 -5.46
C PRO A 154 -19.80 6.69 -5.41
N ALA A 155 -19.41 6.07 -6.52
CA ALA A 155 -19.10 4.63 -6.56
C ALA A 155 -17.85 4.29 -5.72
N ASP A 156 -16.83 5.14 -5.73
CA ASP A 156 -15.63 4.95 -4.91
C ASP A 156 -15.96 5.06 -3.42
N ILE A 157 -16.80 6.02 -3.05
CA ILE A 157 -17.25 6.19 -1.66
C ILE A 157 -18.08 4.99 -1.21
N LEU A 158 -19.02 4.53 -2.05
CA LEU A 158 -19.82 3.33 -1.78
C LEU A 158 -18.95 2.09 -1.61
N ASP A 159 -17.91 1.93 -2.43
CA ASP A 159 -16.98 0.82 -2.32
C ASP A 159 -16.17 0.87 -1.01
N ARG A 160 -15.65 2.03 -0.63
CA ARG A 160 -14.96 2.22 0.66
C ARG A 160 -15.86 1.93 1.85
N ASN A 161 -17.15 2.24 1.74
CA ASN A 161 -18.17 1.96 2.76
C ASN A 161 -18.55 0.47 2.88
N ARG A 162 -18.00 -0.42 2.03
CA ARG A 162 -18.07 -1.87 2.27
C ARG A 162 -17.20 -2.30 3.45
N ASN A 163 -16.23 -1.48 3.86
CA ASN A 163 -15.50 -1.70 5.10
C ASN A 163 -16.40 -1.48 6.32
N THR A 164 -16.05 -2.09 7.45
CA THR A 164 -16.79 -1.89 8.70
C THR A 164 -16.01 -1.00 9.65
N ALA A 165 -16.72 -0.29 10.53
CA ALA A 165 -16.08 0.55 11.55
C ALA A 165 -15.12 -0.28 12.43
N ALA A 166 -15.56 -1.46 12.87
CA ALA A 166 -14.76 -2.37 13.67
C ALA A 166 -13.50 -2.87 12.93
N SER A 167 -13.63 -3.21 11.63
CA SER A 167 -12.48 -3.69 10.87
C SER A 167 -11.46 -2.57 10.62
N LEU A 168 -11.89 -1.37 10.22
CA LEU A 168 -10.98 -0.23 10.06
C LEU A 168 -10.29 0.16 11.39
N ALA A 169 -11.03 0.14 12.50
CA ALA A 169 -10.48 0.38 13.83
C ALA A 169 -9.41 -0.67 14.20
N ASN A 170 -9.68 -1.96 13.97
CA ASN A 170 -8.69 -3.02 14.18
C ASN A 170 -7.45 -2.86 13.29
N SER A 171 -7.62 -2.42 12.05
CA SER A 171 -6.48 -2.13 11.17
C SER A 171 -5.56 -1.06 11.75
N LEU A 172 -6.10 0.00 12.37
CA LEU A 172 -5.28 1.04 12.99
C LEU A 172 -4.55 0.50 14.23
N ARG A 173 -5.26 -0.23 15.09
CA ARG A 173 -4.70 -0.79 16.34
C ARG A 173 -3.58 -1.81 16.08
N LEU A 174 -3.74 -2.64 15.05
CA LEU A 174 -2.81 -3.75 14.74
C LEU A 174 -1.74 -3.36 13.71
N ALA A 175 -2.11 -2.58 12.70
CA ALA A 175 -1.28 -2.31 11.54
C ALA A 175 -1.12 -0.80 11.23
N GLY A 176 -1.58 0.09 12.11
CA GLY A 176 -1.27 1.52 12.07
C GLY A 176 0.25 1.76 12.16
N THR A 177 0.72 2.94 11.75
CA THR A 177 2.16 3.23 11.77
C THR A 177 2.75 3.28 13.19
N GLY A 178 1.92 3.50 14.22
CA GLY A 178 2.35 3.34 15.62
C GLY A 178 2.47 1.88 16.05
N ALA A 179 1.75 0.98 15.39
CA ALA A 179 1.83 -0.46 15.62
C ALA A 179 2.93 -1.15 14.80
N GLN A 180 3.20 -0.64 13.61
CA GLN A 180 4.23 -1.14 12.71
C GLN A 180 5.64 -1.03 13.33
N GLN A 181 6.41 -2.10 13.23
CA GLN A 181 7.83 -2.06 13.50
C GLN A 181 8.55 -1.14 12.50
N SER A 182 9.59 -0.44 12.94
CA SER A 182 10.47 0.27 12.03
C SER A 182 11.36 -0.70 11.24
N LEU A 183 11.35 -0.54 9.93
CA LEU A 183 12.11 -1.34 8.97
C LEU A 183 13.30 -0.58 8.36
N TRP A 184 13.55 0.66 8.79
CA TRP A 184 14.62 1.51 8.24
C TRP A 184 16.00 0.83 8.31
N GLY A 185 16.28 0.12 9.41
CA GLY A 185 17.55 -0.59 9.62
C GLY A 185 17.66 -1.96 8.92
N SER A 186 16.74 -2.29 8.03
CA SER A 186 16.76 -3.55 7.26
C SER A 186 16.60 -3.32 5.75
N LEU A 187 16.57 -2.06 5.29
CA LEU A 187 16.34 -1.75 3.89
C LEU A 187 17.51 -2.17 2.98
N ASP A 188 18.72 -2.25 3.54
CA ASP A 188 19.94 -2.69 2.85
C ASP A 188 19.92 -4.20 2.52
N SER A 189 19.01 -4.98 3.11
CA SER A 189 18.84 -6.40 2.81
C SER A 189 17.86 -6.67 1.65
N LEU A 190 17.30 -5.63 1.02
CA LEU A 190 16.44 -5.80 -0.16
C LEU A 190 17.29 -6.06 -1.40
N GLU A 191 17.35 -7.32 -1.82
CA GLU A 191 18.14 -7.77 -2.98
C GLU A 191 17.40 -7.66 -4.31
N MET A 192 16.06 -7.68 -4.29
CA MET A 192 15.24 -7.53 -5.48
C MET A 192 15.19 -6.06 -5.96
N PRO A 193 14.89 -5.81 -7.24
CA PRO A 193 14.63 -4.46 -7.72
C PRO A 193 13.47 -3.78 -6.97
N VAL A 194 13.68 -2.53 -6.56
CA VAL A 194 12.68 -1.70 -5.87
C VAL A 194 12.40 -0.42 -6.66
N LEU A 195 11.13 -0.13 -6.90
CA LEU A 195 10.66 1.17 -7.38
C LEU A 195 9.91 1.90 -6.27
N LEU A 196 10.37 3.09 -5.95
CA LEU A 196 9.73 4.00 -5.01
C LEU A 196 9.02 5.08 -5.84
N ILE A 197 7.74 5.32 -5.56
CA ILE A 197 6.94 6.35 -6.23
C ILE A 197 6.33 7.27 -5.18
N ALA A 198 6.47 8.58 -5.36
CA ALA A 198 5.77 9.58 -4.55
C ALA A 198 5.21 10.70 -5.45
N GLY A 199 4.12 11.33 -5.00
CA GLY A 199 3.59 12.51 -5.66
C GLY A 199 4.38 13.74 -5.27
N GLU A 200 4.69 14.60 -6.23
CA GLU A 200 5.46 15.84 -6.04
C GLU A 200 4.99 16.69 -4.85
N GLN A 201 3.68 16.72 -4.59
CA GLN A 201 3.06 17.55 -3.55
C GLN A 201 2.97 16.84 -2.18
N ASP A 202 3.45 15.60 -2.09
CA ASP A 202 3.48 14.81 -0.85
C ASP A 202 4.91 14.79 -0.26
N GLU A 203 5.34 15.96 0.24
CA GLU A 203 6.72 16.21 0.71
C GLU A 203 7.23 15.15 1.71
N VAL A 204 6.34 14.68 2.60
CA VAL A 204 6.67 13.66 3.60
C VAL A 204 7.04 12.34 2.93
N PHE A 205 6.26 11.92 1.94
CA PHE A 205 6.49 10.65 1.26
C PHE A 205 7.57 10.74 0.17
N CYS A 206 7.81 11.92 -0.41
CA CYS A 206 9.01 12.20 -1.19
C CYS A 206 10.27 12.03 -0.33
N SER A 207 10.31 12.65 0.86
CA SER A 207 11.45 12.53 1.78
C SER A 207 11.67 11.08 2.25
N ASN A 208 10.57 10.36 2.53
CA ASN A 208 10.66 8.94 2.86
C ASN A 208 11.24 8.12 1.71
N ALA A 209 10.76 8.33 0.47
CA ALA A 209 11.22 7.60 -0.70
C ALA A 209 12.70 7.90 -1.01
N GLU A 210 13.14 9.15 -0.89
CA GLU A 210 14.55 9.51 -1.05
C GLU A 210 15.43 8.81 -0.02
N ARG A 211 15.05 8.84 1.26
CA ARG A 211 15.77 8.12 2.31
C ARG A 211 15.77 6.60 2.11
N MET A 212 14.65 6.02 1.68
CA MET A 212 14.57 4.59 1.37
C MET A 212 15.52 4.24 0.22
N LYS A 213 15.58 5.06 -0.83
CA LYS A 213 16.50 4.87 -1.94
C LYS A 213 17.96 4.87 -1.46
N GLU A 214 18.35 5.85 -0.63
CA GLU A 214 19.71 5.93 -0.09
C GLU A 214 20.11 4.66 0.69
N LEU A 215 19.19 4.11 1.49
CA LEU A 215 19.46 2.94 2.33
C LEU A 215 19.40 1.62 1.56
N ILE A 216 18.56 1.52 0.54
CA ILE A 216 18.49 0.32 -0.33
C ILE A 216 19.69 0.28 -1.30
N GLY A 217 20.16 1.44 -1.76
CA GLY A 217 21.28 1.54 -2.69
C GLY A 217 20.88 1.23 -4.14
N ASP A 218 21.75 0.53 -4.86
CA ASP A 218 21.66 0.35 -6.32
C ASP A 218 20.42 -0.43 -6.80
N ASN A 219 19.76 -1.15 -5.89
CA ASN A 219 18.53 -1.87 -6.17
C ASN A 219 17.30 -0.95 -6.24
N ALA A 220 17.40 0.31 -5.79
CA ALA A 220 16.28 1.23 -5.73
C ALA A 220 16.30 2.33 -6.81
N THR A 221 15.17 2.45 -7.51
CA THR A 221 14.82 3.61 -8.33
C THR A 221 13.78 4.44 -7.59
N PHE A 222 13.91 5.77 -7.62
CA PHE A 222 12.90 6.69 -7.10
C PHE A 222 12.35 7.53 -8.25
N ALA A 223 11.03 7.54 -8.40
CA ALA A 223 10.29 8.34 -9.35
C ALA A 223 9.31 9.29 -8.63
N ILE A 224 9.35 10.56 -9.00
CA ILE A 224 8.38 11.56 -8.56
C ILE A 224 7.36 11.74 -9.67
N VAL A 225 6.07 11.77 -9.32
CA VAL A 225 4.98 12.05 -10.25
C VAL A 225 4.50 13.47 -10.04
N GLU A 226 4.67 14.31 -11.06
CA GLU A 226 4.29 15.73 -11.06
C GLU A 226 2.78 15.91 -10.88
N ASN A 227 2.36 17.05 -10.33
CA ASN A 227 0.94 17.39 -10.15
C ASN A 227 0.14 16.32 -9.37
N SER A 228 0.79 15.62 -8.45
CA SER A 228 0.20 14.55 -7.64
C SER A 228 0.54 14.71 -6.17
N GLY A 229 -0.42 14.39 -5.30
CA GLY A 229 -0.28 14.27 -3.85
C GLY A 229 -0.19 12.80 -3.42
N HIS A 230 -0.92 12.44 -2.36
CA HIS A 230 -0.72 11.15 -1.70
C HIS A 230 -1.20 9.96 -2.55
N SER A 231 -2.36 10.05 -3.23
CA SER A 231 -2.97 8.93 -3.95
C SER A 231 -2.52 8.85 -5.41
N VAL A 232 -1.21 8.77 -5.66
CA VAL A 232 -0.58 8.92 -7.00
C VAL A 232 -1.26 8.11 -8.10
N HIS A 233 -1.46 6.80 -7.87
CA HIS A 233 -2.14 5.88 -8.80
C HIS A 233 -3.59 6.25 -9.15
N LEU A 234 -4.27 7.08 -8.37
CA LEU A 234 -5.63 7.57 -8.65
C LEU A 234 -5.65 9.01 -9.16
N GLU A 235 -4.69 9.83 -8.71
CA GLU A 235 -4.60 11.24 -9.09
C GLU A 235 -3.95 11.43 -10.46
N GLN A 236 -2.91 10.65 -10.75
CA GLN A 236 -2.15 10.68 -12.00
C GLN A 236 -1.95 9.25 -12.52
N LEU A 237 -3.06 8.59 -12.87
CA LEU A 237 -3.09 7.18 -13.26
C LEU A 237 -2.11 6.86 -14.40
N THR A 238 -2.19 7.61 -15.51
CA THR A 238 -1.38 7.35 -16.71
C THR A 238 0.11 7.47 -16.42
N ASP A 239 0.51 8.52 -15.70
CA ASP A 239 1.93 8.74 -15.37
C ASP A 239 2.43 7.68 -14.37
N CYS A 240 1.63 7.38 -13.34
CA CYS A 240 1.96 6.33 -12.38
C CYS A 240 2.11 4.95 -13.06
N ALA A 241 1.17 4.57 -13.91
CA ALA A 241 1.21 3.31 -14.65
C ALA A 241 2.40 3.29 -15.62
N GLY A 242 2.67 4.40 -16.30
CA GLY A 242 3.81 4.56 -17.20
C GLY A 242 5.15 4.37 -16.49
N GLN A 243 5.34 4.97 -15.30
CA GLN A 243 6.55 4.76 -14.48
C GLN A 243 6.75 3.29 -14.13
N ILE A 244 5.67 2.61 -13.70
CA ILE A 244 5.71 1.19 -13.33
C ILE A 244 6.05 0.32 -14.55
N LEU A 245 5.34 0.50 -15.66
CA LEU A 245 5.53 -0.29 -16.88
C LEU A 245 6.93 -0.14 -17.46
N ASN A 246 7.40 1.11 -17.60
CA ASN A 246 8.74 1.40 -18.12
C ASN A 246 9.83 0.80 -17.23
N TRP A 247 9.65 0.86 -15.91
CA TRP A 247 10.60 0.30 -14.96
C TRP A 247 10.61 -1.24 -14.99
N LEU A 248 9.44 -1.89 -15.06
CA LEU A 248 9.32 -3.35 -15.21
C LEU A 248 9.98 -3.83 -16.52
N ASP A 249 9.83 -3.08 -17.61
CA ASP A 249 10.49 -3.37 -18.89
C ASP A 249 12.01 -3.34 -18.77
N GLN A 250 12.56 -2.42 -17.97
CA GLN A 250 13.99 -2.37 -17.72
C GLN A 250 14.47 -3.57 -16.88
N GLN A 251 13.66 -4.05 -15.93
CA GLN A 251 14.03 -5.21 -15.11
C GLN A 251 13.99 -6.52 -15.92
N ALA A 252 13.03 -6.67 -16.83
CA ALA A 252 12.92 -7.85 -17.68
C ALA A 252 14.09 -8.01 -18.69
N ASN A 253 14.85 -6.92 -18.94
CA ASN A 253 15.99 -6.89 -19.86
C ASN A 253 17.36 -6.98 -19.16
N ARG A 254 17.39 -7.14 -17.83
CA ARG A 254 18.62 -7.34 -17.04
C ARG A 254 18.90 -8.83 -16.87
#